data_AF-A0AAD0M5X1-F1
#
_entry.id   AF-A0AAD0M5X1-F1
#
_cell.length_a   1.000
_cell.length_b   1.000
_cell.length_c   1.000
_cell.angle_alpha   90.00
_cell.angle_beta   90.00
_cell.angle_gamma   90.00
#
_symmetry.space_group_name_H-M   'P 1'
#
loop_
_entity.id
_entity.type
_entity.pdbx_description
1 polymer ?
#
loop_
_entity_poly.entity_id
_entity_poly.type
_entity_poly.pdbx_seq_one_letter_code
_entity_poly.pdbx_strand_id
1 'polypeptide(L)'
;MVTSVVNIHKKERCDIYIGRTKDDPMHFGNPYSLGKSAITSLSRPDRYTCLLAFHDWITGRADINVEPERRAWIWDNLDLLKGKKLGCFCHPLVCHGDIYRVLLGEITLEEVLDPIRPKPKAPEPDQVCLF
;
A
#
# COMPACT_ATOMS: atom_id res chain seq x y z
N MET A 1 3.50 12.96 12.21
CA MET A 1 4.38 11.84 11.80
C MET A 1 3.87 11.29 10.49
N VAL A 2 4.76 10.98 9.55
CA VAL A 2 4.40 10.50 8.21
C VAL A 2 4.48 8.98 8.14
N THR A 3 3.52 8.36 7.46
CA THR A 3 3.50 6.92 7.26
C THR A 3 4.69 6.50 6.39
N SER A 4 5.33 5.37 6.74
CA SER A 4 6.46 4.84 5.99
C SER A 4 6.29 3.34 5.77
N VAL A 5 6.94 2.80 4.74
CA VAL A 5 6.90 1.36 4.43
C VAL A 5 8.28 0.77 4.67
N VAL A 6 8.36 -0.31 5.43
CA VAL A 6 9.60 -1.04 5.78
C VAL A 6 9.58 -2.46 5.23
N ASN A 7 10.76 -3.03 4.98
CA ASN A 7 10.87 -4.41 4.51
C ASN A 7 10.97 -5.38 5.70
N ILE A 8 9.97 -6.25 5.82
CA ILE A 8 9.90 -7.23 6.91
C ILE A 8 10.92 -8.37 6.81
N HIS A 9 11.43 -8.73 5.63
CA HIS A 9 12.53 -9.70 5.49
C HIS A 9 13.82 -9.20 6.15
N LYS A 10 14.02 -7.88 6.22
CA LYS A 10 15.19 -7.28 6.87
C LYS A 10 15.09 -7.26 8.40
N LYS A 11 14.04 -7.87 8.97
CA LYS A 11 13.73 -7.83 10.41
C LYS A 11 13.61 -6.40 10.96
N GLU A 12 13.30 -5.45 10.08
CA GLU A 12 12.98 -4.09 10.49
C GLU A 12 11.65 -4.10 11.27
N ARG A 13 11.62 -3.40 12.40
CA ARG A 13 10.40 -3.30 13.21
C ARG A 13 9.34 -2.50 12.43
N CYS A 14 8.22 -3.14 12.13
CA CYS A 14 7.00 -2.48 11.68
C CYS A 14 5.97 -2.38 12.80
N ASP A 15 5.10 -1.39 12.71
CA ASP A 15 3.95 -1.24 13.62
C ASP A 15 2.77 -2.08 13.14
N ILE A 16 2.54 -2.13 11.82
CA ILE A 16 1.41 -2.82 11.20
C ILE A 16 1.92 -3.60 10.00
N TYR A 17 1.65 -4.91 9.94
CA TYR A 17 1.88 -5.70 8.73
C TYR A 17 0.72 -5.49 7.75
N ILE A 18 1.03 -5.15 6.50
CA ILE A 18 0.03 -4.82 5.47
C ILE A 18 -0.02 -5.82 4.33
N GLY A 19 0.63 -6.98 4.44
CA GLY A 19 0.57 -8.00 3.40
C GLY A 19 -0.74 -8.80 3.44
N ARG A 20 -0.87 -9.72 2.48
CA ARG A 20 -1.98 -10.69 2.47
C ARG A 20 -1.76 -11.74 3.56
N THR A 21 -2.83 -12.16 4.19
CA THR A 21 -2.89 -13.23 5.21
C THR A 21 -3.91 -14.26 4.77
N LYS A 22 -3.66 -15.55 5.04
CA LYS A 22 -4.64 -16.61 4.76
C LYS A 22 -5.66 -16.75 5.89
N ASP A 23 -5.25 -16.41 7.10
CA ASP A 23 -6.00 -16.69 8.33
C ASP A 23 -6.94 -15.54 8.72
N ASP A 24 -6.70 -14.34 8.20
CA ASP A 24 -7.52 -13.16 8.44
C ASP A 24 -8.05 -12.62 7.10
N PRO A 25 -9.36 -12.69 6.84
CA PRO A 25 -9.95 -12.12 5.64
C PRO A 25 -9.97 -10.60 5.65
N MET A 26 -9.82 -9.92 6.80
CA MET A 26 -9.87 -8.46 6.92
C MET A 26 -8.46 -7.88 7.09
N HIS A 27 -7.76 -7.76 5.96
CA HIS A 27 -6.37 -7.32 5.92
C HIS A 27 -6.10 -6.18 4.93
N PHE A 28 -4.98 -5.48 5.13
CA PHE A 28 -4.49 -4.41 4.25
C PHE A 28 -3.73 -4.89 2.98
N GLY A 29 -3.76 -6.18 2.67
CA GLY A 29 -3.10 -6.73 1.48
C GLY A 29 -3.70 -6.24 0.15
N ASN A 30 -2.84 -6.07 -0.87
CA ASN A 30 -3.29 -5.84 -2.25
C ASN A 30 -3.96 -7.11 -2.82
N PRO A 31 -5.21 -7.06 -3.33
CA PRO A 31 -5.86 -8.20 -4.00
C PRO A 31 -5.15 -8.63 -5.30
N TYR A 32 -4.40 -7.73 -5.93
CA TYR A 32 -3.67 -7.99 -7.17
C TYR A 32 -2.25 -8.51 -6.91
N SER A 33 -1.79 -9.45 -7.72
CA SER A 33 -0.43 -9.99 -7.66
C SER A 33 0.39 -9.69 -8.89
N LEU A 34 1.69 -9.45 -8.67
CA LEU A 34 2.68 -9.44 -9.75
C LEU A 34 2.85 -10.88 -10.27
N GLY A 35 2.38 -11.15 -11.49
CA GLY A 35 2.40 -12.51 -12.06
C GLY A 35 1.52 -13.51 -11.30
N LYS A 36 1.76 -14.81 -11.56
CA LYS A 36 0.98 -15.92 -10.96
C LYS A 36 1.14 -15.93 -9.44
N SER A 37 0.04 -16.08 -8.72
CA SER A 37 0.02 -16.19 -7.26
C SER A 37 -0.77 -17.42 -6.81
N ALA A 38 -0.32 -18.05 -5.74
CA ALA A 38 -1.05 -19.13 -5.08
C ALA A 38 -2.18 -18.62 -4.14
N ILE A 39 -2.30 -17.30 -3.97
CA ILE A 39 -3.24 -16.67 -3.02
C ILE A 39 -4.34 -15.89 -3.75
N THR A 40 -4.04 -15.29 -4.91
CA THR A 40 -5.03 -14.55 -5.73
C THR A 40 -4.93 -14.97 -7.18
N SER A 41 -6.07 -14.99 -7.87
CA SER A 41 -6.16 -15.14 -9.33
C SER A 41 -6.02 -13.81 -10.08
N LEU A 42 -6.08 -12.67 -9.37
CA LEU A 42 -6.06 -11.32 -9.95
C LEU A 42 -4.62 -10.87 -10.27
N SER A 43 -3.98 -11.54 -11.21
CA SER A 43 -2.62 -11.16 -11.63
C SER A 43 -2.58 -9.93 -12.54
N ARG A 44 -1.47 -9.19 -12.49
CA ARG A 44 -1.11 -8.13 -13.45
C ARG A 44 0.31 -8.35 -13.96
N PRO A 45 0.64 -7.86 -15.18
CA PRO A 45 1.91 -8.14 -15.82
C PRO A 45 3.11 -7.44 -15.15
N ASP A 46 2.90 -6.29 -14.50
CA ASP A 46 3.97 -5.50 -13.90
C ASP A 46 3.53 -4.82 -12.59
N ARG A 47 4.51 -4.23 -11.90
CA ARG A 47 4.31 -3.62 -10.57
C ARG A 47 3.40 -2.40 -10.64
N TYR A 48 3.54 -1.56 -11.65
CA TYR A 48 2.77 -0.32 -11.77
C TYR A 48 1.32 -0.63 -12.11
N THR A 49 1.06 -1.59 -12.99
CA THR A 49 -0.31 -2.05 -13.25
C THR A 49 -0.97 -2.71 -12.03
N CYS A 50 -0.22 -3.42 -11.19
CA CYS A 50 -0.70 -3.88 -9.86
C CYS A 50 -1.09 -2.73 -8.93
N LEU A 51 -0.27 -1.67 -8.87
CA LEU A 51 -0.49 -0.55 -7.97
C LEU A 51 -1.65 0.34 -8.44
N LEU A 52 -1.73 0.60 -9.74
CA LEU A 52 -2.86 1.32 -10.33
C LEU A 52 -4.17 0.55 -10.16
N ALA A 53 -4.17 -0.77 -10.43
CA ALA A 53 -5.35 -1.59 -10.19
C ALA A 53 -5.76 -1.58 -8.70
N PHE A 54 -4.80 -1.62 -7.78
CA PHE A 54 -5.08 -1.52 -6.35
C PHE A 54 -5.69 -0.17 -5.97
N HIS A 55 -5.13 0.92 -6.48
CA HIS A 55 -5.65 2.28 -6.30
C HIS A 55 -7.09 2.41 -6.84
N ASP A 56 -7.34 1.92 -8.05
CA ASP A 56 -8.65 2.05 -8.68
C ASP A 56 -9.70 1.15 -8.01
N TRP A 57 -9.29 -0.03 -7.55
CA TRP A 57 -10.11 -0.90 -6.71
C TRP A 57 -10.51 -0.21 -5.42
N ILE A 58 -9.53 0.25 -4.64
CA ILE A 58 -9.80 0.81 -3.31
C ILE A 58 -10.64 2.09 -3.39
N THR A 59 -10.37 2.95 -4.37
CA THR A 59 -11.13 4.20 -4.62
C THR A 59 -12.47 3.97 -5.31
N GLY A 60 -12.81 2.73 -5.70
CA GLY A 60 -14.09 2.39 -6.34
C GLY A 60 -14.20 2.80 -7.81
N ARG A 61 -13.07 3.13 -8.46
CA ARG A 61 -13.01 3.46 -9.90
C ARG A 61 -13.12 2.22 -10.79
N ALA A 62 -12.64 1.07 -10.33
CA ALA A 62 -12.69 -0.21 -11.05
C ALA A 62 -12.89 -1.38 -10.08
N ASP A 63 -13.26 -2.55 -10.60
CA ASP A 63 -13.32 -3.83 -9.85
C ASP A 63 -14.09 -3.76 -8.51
N ILE A 64 -15.09 -2.89 -8.37
CA ILE A 64 -15.77 -2.57 -7.09
C ILE A 64 -16.41 -3.79 -6.40
N ASN A 65 -16.75 -4.82 -7.17
CA ASN A 65 -17.34 -6.07 -6.69
C ASN A 65 -16.31 -7.10 -6.23
N VAL A 66 -15.02 -6.85 -6.42
CA VAL A 66 -13.94 -7.67 -5.85
C VAL A 66 -13.86 -7.36 -4.37
N GLU A 67 -14.13 -8.36 -3.52
CA GLU A 67 -13.95 -8.28 -2.06
C GLU A 67 -14.52 -6.98 -1.43
N PRO A 68 -15.81 -6.64 -1.68
CA PRO A 68 -16.37 -5.33 -1.36
C PRO A 68 -16.38 -5.03 0.14
N GLU A 69 -16.60 -6.04 0.99
CA GLU A 69 -16.57 -5.91 2.44
C GLU A 69 -15.18 -5.54 2.95
N ARG A 70 -14.12 -6.22 2.44
CA ARG A 70 -12.74 -5.91 2.83
C ARG A 70 -12.33 -4.53 2.34
N ARG A 71 -12.77 -4.13 1.16
CA ARG A 71 -12.54 -2.76 0.64
C ARG A 71 -13.14 -1.71 1.57
N ALA A 72 -14.38 -1.89 2.00
CA ALA A 72 -15.05 -1.00 2.96
C ALA A 72 -14.31 -1.00 4.31
N TRP A 73 -13.96 -2.17 4.82
CA TRP A 73 -13.20 -2.32 6.06
C TRP A 73 -11.86 -1.57 6.01
N ILE A 74 -11.13 -1.62 4.90
CA ILE A 74 -9.88 -0.86 4.75
C ILE A 74 -10.13 0.65 4.87
N TRP A 75 -11.21 1.17 4.28
CA TRP A 75 -11.57 2.59 4.41
C TRP A 75 -11.89 2.97 5.85
N ASP A 76 -12.68 2.16 6.55
CA ASP A 76 -13.03 2.40 7.96
C ASP A 76 -11.81 2.35 8.89
N ASN A 77 -10.72 1.71 8.46
CA ASN A 77 -9.51 1.53 9.24
C ASN A 77 -8.28 2.29 8.68
N LEU A 78 -8.47 3.14 7.67
CA LEU A 78 -7.36 3.81 6.99
C LEU A 78 -6.56 4.71 7.95
N ASP A 79 -7.24 5.40 8.87
CA ASP A 79 -6.62 6.28 9.86
C ASP A 79 -5.66 5.54 10.82
N LEU A 80 -5.84 4.22 11.02
CA LEU A 80 -4.92 3.42 11.83
C LEU A 80 -3.50 3.37 11.24
N LEU A 81 -3.38 3.59 9.93
CA LEU A 81 -2.11 3.56 9.21
C LEU A 81 -1.34 4.88 9.31
N LYS A 82 -1.98 5.98 9.72
CA LYS A 82 -1.39 7.32 9.73
C LYS A 82 -0.20 7.42 10.69
N GLY A 83 0.94 7.84 10.18
CA GLY A 83 2.20 7.95 10.93
C GLY A 83 2.82 6.62 11.36
N LYS A 84 2.34 5.47 10.86
CA LYS A 84 2.86 4.14 11.21
C LYS A 84 3.96 3.66 10.27
N LYS A 85 4.78 2.73 10.74
CA LYS A 85 5.69 1.92 9.93
C LYS A 85 4.96 0.68 9.41
N LEU A 86 4.61 0.69 8.14
CA LEU A 86 3.90 -0.38 7.46
C LEU A 86 4.88 -1.46 6.96
N GLY A 87 4.72 -2.68 7.45
CA GLY A 87 5.54 -3.82 7.06
C GLY A 87 5.06 -4.46 5.77
N CYS A 88 5.92 -4.52 4.75
CA CYS A 88 5.64 -5.24 3.51
C CYS A 88 6.90 -5.87 2.90
N PHE A 89 6.75 -7.04 2.26
CA PHE A 89 7.82 -7.70 1.51
C PHE A 89 8.26 -6.95 0.25
N CYS A 90 7.43 -6.04 -0.29
CA CYS A 90 7.71 -5.36 -1.56
C CYS A 90 8.74 -4.22 -1.47
N HIS A 91 8.91 -3.62 -0.28
CA HIS A 91 9.94 -2.59 -0.04
C HIS A 91 11.34 -3.20 -0.33
N PRO A 92 12.33 -2.50 -0.91
CA PRO A 92 12.45 -1.06 -1.13
C PRO A 92 11.81 -0.52 -2.41
N LEU A 93 11.28 -1.37 -3.27
CA LEU A 93 10.56 -0.91 -4.45
C LEU A 93 9.22 -0.24 -4.06
N VAL A 94 8.61 0.48 -5.01
CA VAL A 94 7.25 0.99 -4.83
C VAL A 94 6.29 -0.17 -4.49
N CYS A 95 5.40 0.08 -3.55
CA CYS A 95 4.65 -0.93 -2.81
C CYS A 95 3.19 -0.48 -2.67
N HIS A 96 2.28 -1.40 -2.43
CA HIS A 96 0.88 -1.05 -2.16
C HIS A 96 0.73 -0.22 -0.87
N GLY A 97 1.72 -0.31 0.04
CA GLY A 97 1.83 0.60 1.17
C GLY A 97 1.99 2.07 0.76
N ASP A 98 2.60 2.35 -0.39
CA ASP A 98 2.72 3.72 -0.90
C ASP A 98 1.35 4.21 -1.42
N ILE A 99 0.48 3.32 -1.92
CA ILE A 99 -0.90 3.68 -2.25
C ILE A 99 -1.68 4.10 -1.00
N TYR A 100 -1.46 3.47 0.16
CA TYR A 100 -2.07 3.97 1.41
C TYR A 100 -1.62 5.39 1.75
N ARG A 101 -0.35 5.73 1.50
CA ARG A 101 0.16 7.10 1.67
C ARG A 101 -0.51 8.08 0.70
N VAL A 102 -0.84 7.65 -0.52
CA VAL A 102 -1.66 8.43 -1.46
C VAL A 102 -3.05 8.68 -0.88
N LEU A 103 -3.72 7.64 -0.37
CA LEU A 103 -5.07 7.78 0.22
C LEU A 103 -5.08 8.65 1.48
N LEU A 104 -3.99 8.66 2.25
CA LEU A 104 -3.79 9.54 3.40
C LEU A 104 -3.40 10.98 3.01
N GLY A 105 -3.22 11.26 1.71
CA GLY A 105 -2.84 12.58 1.20
C GLY A 105 -1.38 12.97 1.47
N GLU A 106 -0.50 12.01 1.76
CA GLU A 106 0.90 12.27 2.08
C GLU A 106 1.80 12.39 0.85
N ILE A 107 1.44 11.70 -0.24
CA ILE A 107 2.12 11.71 -1.54
C ILE A 107 1.07 11.60 -2.66
N THR A 108 1.48 11.86 -3.90
CA THR A 108 0.60 11.78 -5.07
C THR A 108 0.67 10.41 -5.75
N LEU A 109 -0.37 10.04 -6.51
CA LEU A 109 -0.38 8.81 -7.28
C LEU A 109 0.69 8.85 -8.39
N GLU A 110 0.89 10.01 -8.98
CA GLU A 110 1.89 10.28 -10.00
C GLU A 110 3.30 9.99 -9.48
N GLU A 111 3.62 10.39 -8.24
CA GLU A 111 4.90 10.09 -7.60
C GLU A 111 5.13 8.59 -7.35
N VAL A 112 4.06 7.82 -7.13
CA VAL A 112 4.15 6.35 -6.96
C VAL A 112 4.29 5.63 -8.30
N LEU A 113 3.64 6.13 -9.34
CA LEU A 113 3.58 5.49 -10.65
C LEU A 113 4.67 5.95 -11.63
N ASP A 114 5.44 6.99 -11.30
CA ASP A 114 6.57 7.44 -12.12
C ASP A 114 7.75 6.46 -11.99
N PRO A 115 8.09 5.70 -13.06
CA PRO A 115 9.14 4.70 -13.01
C PRO A 115 10.56 5.28 -13.03
N ILE A 116 10.70 6.56 -13.35
CA ILE A 116 11.99 7.27 -13.45
C ILE A 116 12.32 7.94 -12.12
N ARG A 117 11.32 8.33 -11.34
CA ARG A 117 11.53 8.94 -10.02
C ARG A 117 11.96 7.90 -8.98
N PRO A 118 12.87 8.29 -8.07
CA PRO A 118 13.12 7.47 -6.89
C PRO A 118 11.85 7.39 -6.05
N LYS A 119 11.62 6.23 -5.44
CA LYS A 119 10.49 5.99 -4.54
C LYS A 119 10.33 7.15 -3.54
N PRO A 120 9.10 7.67 -3.33
CA PRO A 120 8.85 8.74 -2.36
C PRO A 120 9.31 8.34 -0.97
N LYS A 121 10.27 9.09 -0.43
CA LYS A 121 10.75 8.89 0.94
C LYS A 121 9.69 9.41 1.92
N ALA A 122 9.73 8.92 3.16
CA ALA A 122 9.10 9.67 4.23
C ALA A 122 9.89 10.99 4.38
N PRO A 123 9.24 12.13 4.66
CA PRO A 123 9.95 13.35 4.99
C PRO A 123 10.82 13.11 6.24
N GLU A 124 11.99 13.71 6.25
CA GLU A 124 12.88 13.63 7.41
C GLU A 124 12.17 14.23 8.64
N PRO A 125 12.38 13.69 9.86
CA PRO A 125 11.68 14.12 11.08
C PRO A 125 11.71 15.64 11.33
N ASP A 126 12.76 16.28 10.85
CA ASP A 126 13.14 17.67 10.95
C ASP A 126 12.50 18.59 9.88
N GLN A 127 11.76 18.03 8.93
CA GLN A 127 10.95 18.80 7.95
C GLN A 127 9.50 19.04 8.40
N VAL A 128 9.13 18.60 9.61
CA VAL A 128 7.82 18.89 10.23
C VAL A 128 7.98 20.04 11.22
N CYS A 129 8.38 21.21 10.74
CA CYS A 129 8.40 22.45 11.51
C CYS A 129 7.43 23.48 10.91
N LEU A 130 6.37 23.72 11.69
CA LEU A 130 5.61 24.98 11.88
C LEU A 130 4.82 25.55 10.69
N PHE A 131 3.51 25.30 10.69
CA PHE A 131 2.49 26.32 10.49
C PHE A 131 1.40 26.15 11.56
#